data_AF-A0A935MGQ5-F1
#
_entry.id   AF-A0A935MGQ5-F1
#
_cell.length_a   1.000
_cell.length_b   1.000
_cell.length_c   1.000
_cell.angle_alpha   90.00
_cell.angle_beta   90.00
_cell.angle_gamma   90.00
#
_symmetry.space_group_name_H-M   'P 1'
#
loop_
_entity.id
_entity.type
_entity.pdbx_description
1 polymer ?
#
loop_
_entity_poly.entity_id
_entity_poly.type
_entity_poly.pdbx_seq_one_letter_code
_entity_poly.pdbx_strand_id
1 'polypeptide(L)'
;MPIPWQDEPSSFDPNNPCNVVDSLLKTTAFPILLHKLRDSTINNYEIGYSQVNTLSPANYSETYFSGQNEVDALAVNVVLNNSSDGVAHNHYNSPDRLHNFSAEDIYKLAYYWSIGKINNLSNFSYTVVTDSTSYILMIDDPTAFISFAQSWFNSQAHFDFFKIHLYRNYHYGEQGNSIAEDEKTFLSALQAPPLNGAGLKLFRENKEMNSFTPIKVSSTGQLVTNPCN
;
A
#
# COMPACT_ATOMS: atom_id res chain seq x y z
N MET A 1 -2.18 39.61 -12.89
CA MET A 1 -3.17 38.68 -13.47
C MET A 1 -2.98 37.35 -12.76
N PRO A 2 -4.02 36.74 -12.16
CA PRO A 2 -3.89 35.43 -11.53
C PRO A 2 -3.64 34.38 -12.62
N ILE A 3 -2.70 33.48 -12.35
CA ILE A 3 -2.43 32.32 -13.21
C ILE A 3 -3.68 31.42 -13.15
N PRO A 4 -4.30 31.06 -14.29
CA PRO A 4 -5.42 30.11 -14.28
C PRO A 4 -4.90 28.79 -13.75
N TRP A 5 -5.59 28.24 -12.75
CA TRP A 5 -5.39 26.85 -12.33
C TRP A 5 -5.53 25.96 -13.57
N GLN A 6 -4.50 25.17 -13.86
CA GLN A 6 -4.56 24.16 -14.92
C GLN A 6 -5.76 23.26 -14.66
N ASP A 7 -6.53 23.06 -15.73
CA ASP A 7 -7.75 22.28 -15.78
C ASP A 7 -7.62 20.95 -15.01
N GLU A 8 -8.71 20.60 -14.33
CA GLU A 8 -8.88 19.30 -13.69
C GLU A 8 -8.48 18.16 -14.63
N PRO A 9 -7.91 17.05 -14.12
CA PRO A 9 -7.54 15.92 -14.95
C PRO A 9 -8.77 15.49 -15.75
N SER A 10 -8.54 15.20 -17.04
CA SER A 10 -9.53 14.62 -17.94
C SER A 10 -10.16 13.39 -17.29
N SER A 11 -11.41 13.53 -16.81
CA SER A 11 -12.28 12.50 -16.22
C SER A 11 -11.62 11.53 -15.23
N PHE A 12 -12.01 11.59 -13.96
CA PHE A 12 -11.72 10.52 -12.99
C PHE A 12 -12.19 9.16 -13.54
N ASP A 13 -11.24 8.29 -13.87
CA ASP A 13 -11.49 6.89 -14.20
C ASP A 13 -11.11 6.03 -13.00
N PRO A 14 -12.08 5.50 -12.23
CA PRO A 14 -11.80 4.65 -11.09
C PRO A 14 -11.14 3.33 -11.47
N ASN A 15 -11.07 2.96 -12.76
CA ASN A 15 -10.39 1.75 -13.22
C ASN A 15 -8.90 1.97 -13.52
N ASN A 16 -8.41 3.20 -13.39
CA ASN A 16 -7.00 3.50 -13.51
C ASN A 16 -6.43 3.89 -12.14
N PRO A 17 -5.66 3.00 -11.47
CA PRO A 17 -5.05 3.28 -10.17
C PRO A 17 -4.26 4.60 -10.12
N CYS A 18 -3.67 5.01 -11.24
CA CYS A 18 -2.98 6.29 -11.34
C CYS A 18 -3.89 7.51 -11.12
N ASN A 19 -5.05 7.51 -11.78
CA ASN A 19 -6.01 8.60 -11.64
C ASN A 19 -6.55 8.66 -10.21
N VAL A 20 -6.69 7.50 -9.55
CA VAL A 20 -7.09 7.44 -8.15
C VAL A 20 -6.03 8.05 -7.25
N VAL A 21 -4.76 7.64 -7.37
CA VAL A 21 -3.64 8.20 -6.58
C VAL A 21 -3.51 9.70 -6.78
N ASP A 22 -3.54 10.18 -8.03
CA ASP A 22 -3.49 11.61 -8.33
C ASP A 22 -4.68 12.38 -7.72
N SER A 23 -5.86 11.76 -7.69
CA SER A 23 -7.06 12.36 -7.09
C SER A 23 -6.96 12.40 -5.57
N LEU A 24 -6.42 11.34 -4.92
CA LEU A 24 -6.19 11.30 -3.48
C LEU A 24 -5.28 12.46 -3.05
N LEU A 25 -4.17 12.70 -3.75
CA LEU A 25 -3.22 13.76 -3.45
C LEU A 25 -3.78 15.18 -3.62
N LYS A 26 -4.83 15.34 -4.43
CA LYS A 26 -5.54 16.63 -4.60
C LYS A 26 -6.55 16.88 -3.49
N THR A 27 -6.92 15.87 -2.70
CA THR A 27 -7.76 16.08 -1.52
C THR A 27 -6.97 16.76 -0.41
N THR A 28 -7.67 17.45 0.50
CA THR A 28 -7.02 17.99 1.71
C THR A 28 -6.70 16.89 2.73
N ALA A 29 -7.54 15.85 2.82
CA ALA A 29 -7.47 14.85 3.87
C ALA A 29 -6.30 13.87 3.72
N PHE A 30 -6.05 13.38 2.50
CA PHE A 30 -5.04 12.35 2.28
C PHE A 30 -3.59 12.84 2.50
N PRO A 31 -3.17 14.03 2.03
CA PRO A 31 -1.85 14.57 2.38
C PRO A 31 -1.67 14.81 3.89
N ILE A 32 -2.73 15.25 4.59
CA ILE A 32 -2.70 15.39 6.06
C ILE A 32 -2.47 14.02 6.71
N LEU A 33 -3.13 12.97 6.24
CA LEU A 33 -2.93 11.61 6.73
C LEU A 33 -1.49 11.12 6.52
N LEU A 34 -0.91 11.32 5.33
CA LEU A 34 0.49 10.96 5.06
C LEU A 34 1.45 11.64 6.03
N HIS A 35 1.25 12.95 6.30
CA HIS A 35 2.08 13.67 7.26
C HIS A 35 1.87 13.19 8.69
N LYS A 36 0.63 12.91 9.13
CA LYS A 36 0.37 12.32 10.45
C LYS A 36 1.13 11.02 10.64
N LEU A 37 1.09 10.12 9.66
CA LEU A 37 1.76 8.82 9.69
C LEU A 37 3.29 8.95 9.66
N ARG A 38 3.84 9.87 8.85
CA ARG A 38 5.27 10.16 8.83
C ARG A 38 5.74 10.68 10.19
N ASP A 39 5.02 11.66 10.72
CA ASP A 39 5.41 12.33 11.96
C ASP A 39 5.30 11.37 13.17
N SER A 40 4.47 10.32 13.08
CA SER A 40 4.41 9.25 14.09
C SER A 40 5.49 8.18 13.96
N THR A 41 6.34 8.20 12.92
CA THR A 41 7.44 7.22 12.78
C THR A 41 8.49 7.33 13.88
N ILE A 42 8.53 8.45 14.60
CA ILE A 42 9.41 8.70 15.76
C ILE A 42 8.98 7.94 17.02
N ASN A 43 7.75 7.44 17.06
CA ASN A 43 7.28 6.62 18.15
C ASN A 43 8.00 5.26 18.12
N ASN A 44 7.82 4.46 19.16
CA ASN A 44 8.30 3.08 19.22
C ASN A 44 7.17 2.06 19.01
N TYR A 45 6.16 2.43 18.23
CA TYR A 45 5.04 1.57 17.86
C TYR A 45 4.42 2.10 16.56
N GLU A 46 3.74 1.21 15.84
CA GLU A 46 2.99 1.56 14.65
C GLU A 46 1.57 2.04 14.97
N ILE A 47 1.06 2.92 14.11
CA ILE A 47 -0.33 3.38 14.11
C ILE A 47 -0.95 3.16 12.74
N GLY A 48 -2.27 3.07 12.70
CA GLY A 48 -3.01 2.85 11.48
C GLY A 48 -4.31 3.64 11.43
N TYR A 49 -4.85 3.78 10.23
CA TYR A 49 -6.12 4.41 9.95
C TYR A 49 -6.88 3.61 8.90
N SER A 50 -8.18 3.45 9.07
CA SER A 50 -9.09 3.14 7.96
C SER A 50 -9.81 4.40 7.52
N GLN A 51 -10.12 4.52 6.23
CA GLN A 51 -10.71 5.71 5.62
C GLN A 51 -12.01 5.38 4.88
N VAL A 52 -12.95 6.30 4.87
CA VAL A 52 -14.18 6.24 4.07
C VAL A 52 -14.38 7.59 3.37
N ASN A 53 -14.91 7.55 2.16
CA ASN A 53 -15.11 8.67 1.24
C ASN A 53 -13.81 9.43 0.95
N THR A 54 -12.73 8.70 0.66
CA THR A 54 -11.37 9.23 0.44
C THR A 54 -11.30 10.32 -0.64
N LEU A 55 -12.20 10.29 -1.63
CA LEU A 55 -12.26 11.26 -2.73
C LEU A 55 -13.32 12.36 -2.53
N SER A 56 -14.04 12.37 -1.41
CA SER A 56 -15.10 13.36 -1.11
C SER A 56 -14.78 14.09 0.18
N PRO A 57 -14.09 15.26 0.13
CA PRO A 57 -13.66 16.00 1.32
C PRO A 57 -14.79 16.30 2.31
N ALA A 58 -16.01 16.55 1.83
CA ALA A 58 -17.17 16.85 2.68
C ALA A 58 -17.68 15.65 3.51
N ASN A 59 -17.36 14.42 3.08
CA ASN A 59 -17.86 13.18 3.68
C ASN A 59 -16.73 12.27 4.18
N TYR A 60 -15.47 12.73 4.07
CA TYR A 60 -14.30 11.98 4.49
C TYR A 60 -14.39 11.67 5.99
N SER A 61 -14.07 10.43 6.34
CA SER A 61 -13.89 10.04 7.74
C SER A 61 -12.75 9.04 7.87
N GLU A 62 -12.08 9.07 9.02
CA GLU A 62 -11.03 8.12 9.37
C GLU A 62 -11.27 7.52 10.76
N THR A 63 -10.88 6.26 10.95
CA THR A 63 -10.86 5.59 12.26
C THR A 63 -9.42 5.27 12.61
N TYR A 64 -8.99 5.67 13.81
CA TYR A 64 -7.63 5.46 14.31
C TYR A 64 -7.45 4.08 14.95
N PHE A 65 -6.27 3.50 14.73
CA PHE A 65 -5.80 2.24 15.31
C PHE A 65 -4.39 2.44 15.86
N SER A 66 -4.12 1.85 17.03
CA SER A 66 -2.89 2.07 17.76
C SER A 66 -2.24 0.75 18.12
N GLY A 67 -0.94 0.62 17.84
CA GLY A 67 -0.07 -0.38 18.44
C GLY A 67 0.32 -0.06 19.88
N GLN A 68 -0.09 1.08 20.47
CA GLN A 68 0.36 1.55 21.81
C GLN A 68 0.21 0.54 22.96
N ASN A 69 -0.69 -0.44 22.85
CA ASN A 69 -0.84 -1.48 23.87
C ASN A 69 0.29 -2.54 23.80
N GLU A 70 1.15 -2.46 22.78
CA GLU A 70 2.27 -3.34 22.49
C GLU A 70 3.48 -2.47 22.16
N VAL A 71 4.13 -1.95 23.20
CA VAL A 71 5.39 -1.19 23.07
C VAL A 71 6.38 -1.99 22.23
N ASP A 72 7.05 -1.33 21.28
CA ASP A 72 7.99 -1.92 20.32
C ASP A 72 7.33 -2.88 19.29
N ALA A 73 6.00 -2.81 19.11
CA ALA A 73 5.32 -3.57 18.06
C ALA A 73 5.62 -3.01 16.66
N LEU A 74 6.20 -3.88 15.81
CA LEU A 74 6.45 -3.69 14.38
C LEU A 74 5.21 -4.03 13.52
N ALA A 75 4.02 -3.83 14.09
CA ALA A 75 2.77 -4.08 13.42
C ALA A 75 1.65 -3.27 14.08
N VAL A 76 0.68 -2.86 13.28
CA VAL A 76 -0.63 -2.39 13.76
C VAL A 76 -1.75 -3.28 13.26
N ASN A 77 -2.60 -3.75 14.19
CA ASN A 77 -3.77 -4.52 13.80
C ASN A 77 -4.95 -3.59 13.48
N VAL A 78 -5.10 -3.24 12.20
CA VAL A 78 -6.29 -2.52 11.72
C VAL A 78 -7.47 -3.50 11.58
N VAL A 79 -8.55 -3.25 12.32
CA VAL A 79 -9.77 -4.07 12.29
C VAL A 79 -10.93 -3.28 11.71
N LEU A 80 -11.41 -3.69 10.53
CA LEU A 80 -12.47 -2.99 9.82
C LEU A 80 -13.87 -3.42 10.31
N ASN A 81 -14.46 -2.61 11.18
CA ASN A 81 -15.85 -2.81 11.62
C ASN A 81 -16.85 -2.51 10.50
N ASN A 82 -16.56 -1.50 9.67
CA ASN A 82 -17.32 -1.11 8.50
C ASN A 82 -16.46 -1.25 7.24
N SER A 83 -17.11 -1.29 6.07
CA SER A 83 -16.40 -1.28 4.80
C SER A 83 -15.69 0.06 4.59
N SER A 84 -14.55 0.02 3.91
CA SER A 84 -13.58 1.12 3.83
C SER A 84 -13.10 1.34 2.40
N ASP A 85 -12.71 2.57 2.09
CA ASP A 85 -12.10 2.98 0.82
C ASP A 85 -10.57 3.01 0.88
N GLY A 86 -9.98 2.85 2.07
CA GLY A 86 -8.54 2.82 2.21
C GLY A 86 -8.08 2.45 3.61
N VAL A 87 -6.90 1.87 3.69
CA VAL A 87 -6.18 1.62 4.95
C VAL A 87 -4.81 2.24 4.82
N ALA A 88 -4.31 2.84 5.90
CA ALA A 88 -2.97 3.38 5.94
C ALA A 88 -2.33 3.09 7.28
N HIS A 89 -1.05 2.74 7.31
CA HIS A 89 -0.28 2.64 8.54
C HIS A 89 1.13 3.17 8.35
N ASN A 90 1.86 3.30 9.46
CA ASN A 90 3.27 3.61 9.42
C ASN A 90 4.12 2.43 9.88
N HIS A 91 5.37 2.37 9.42
CA HIS A 91 6.41 1.62 10.11
C HIS A 91 7.21 2.59 10.96
N TYR A 92 7.28 2.34 12.26
CA TYR A 92 8.09 3.17 13.14
C TYR A 92 9.58 2.94 12.89
N ASN A 93 10.42 3.89 13.30
CA ASN A 93 11.85 3.86 13.03
C ASN A 93 12.58 2.80 13.90
N SER A 94 12.56 1.55 13.42
CA SER A 94 13.29 0.41 13.99
C SER A 94 14.31 -0.14 12.98
N PRO A 95 15.47 -0.69 13.40
CA PRO A 95 16.39 -1.42 12.52
C PRO A 95 15.76 -2.63 11.84
N ASP A 96 14.72 -3.21 12.45
CA ASP A 96 14.03 -4.41 11.96
C ASP A 96 12.81 -4.08 11.08
N ARG A 97 12.56 -2.79 10.79
CA ARG A 97 11.43 -2.39 9.94
C ARG A 97 11.67 -2.81 8.50
N LEU A 98 10.60 -3.18 7.82
CA LEU A 98 10.61 -3.34 6.36
C LEU A 98 10.51 -1.99 5.67
N HIS A 99 11.13 -1.85 4.49
CA HIS A 99 11.05 -0.63 3.70
C HIS A 99 9.66 -0.40 3.08
N ASN A 100 8.91 -1.47 2.79
CA ASN A 100 7.54 -1.42 2.27
C ASN A 100 6.66 -2.50 2.94
N PHE A 101 5.51 -2.85 2.37
CA PHE A 101 4.55 -3.81 2.91
C PHE A 101 5.17 -5.16 3.31
N SER A 102 4.67 -5.72 4.41
CA SER A 102 4.97 -7.08 4.89
C SER A 102 4.09 -8.14 4.19
N ALA A 103 4.43 -9.42 4.37
CA ALA A 103 3.53 -10.51 3.98
C ALA A 103 2.18 -10.44 4.70
N GLU A 104 2.20 -10.03 5.97
CA GLU A 104 1.04 -9.82 6.83
C GLU A 104 0.12 -8.73 6.27
N ASP A 105 0.67 -7.63 5.74
CA ASP A 105 -0.10 -6.59 5.07
C ASP A 105 -0.81 -7.12 3.82
N ILE A 106 -0.09 -7.88 2.99
CA ILE A 106 -0.68 -8.46 1.76
C ILE A 106 -1.77 -9.48 2.10
N TYR A 107 -1.56 -10.30 3.12
CA TYR A 107 -2.58 -11.16 3.67
C TYR A 107 -3.78 -10.37 4.21
N LYS A 108 -3.53 -9.25 4.92
CA LYS A 108 -4.58 -8.41 5.48
C LYS A 108 -5.45 -7.75 4.40
N LEU A 109 -4.84 -7.29 3.31
CA LEU A 109 -5.57 -6.79 2.14
C LEU A 109 -6.52 -7.85 1.56
N ALA A 110 -6.00 -9.07 1.34
CA ALA A 110 -6.80 -10.20 0.88
C ALA A 110 -7.90 -10.58 1.88
N TYR A 111 -7.60 -10.52 3.18
CA TYR A 111 -8.57 -10.76 4.23
C TYR A 111 -9.72 -9.73 4.15
N TYR A 112 -9.43 -8.43 4.09
CA TYR A 112 -10.46 -7.38 3.97
C TYR A 112 -11.36 -7.56 2.76
N TRP A 113 -10.80 -7.96 1.62
CA TRP A 113 -11.58 -8.35 0.45
C TRP A 113 -12.49 -9.54 0.76
N SER A 114 -11.94 -10.63 1.31
CA SER A 114 -12.68 -11.88 1.55
C SER A 114 -13.88 -11.72 2.48
N ILE A 115 -13.81 -10.76 3.43
CA ILE A 115 -14.89 -10.48 4.39
C ILE A 115 -15.77 -9.28 3.97
N GLY A 116 -15.63 -8.81 2.73
CA GLY A 116 -16.47 -7.74 2.16
C GLY A 116 -16.27 -6.35 2.78
N LYS A 117 -15.07 -6.08 3.32
CA LYS A 117 -14.74 -4.79 3.98
C LYS A 117 -14.06 -3.78 3.06
N ILE A 118 -13.88 -4.10 1.78
CA ILE A 118 -13.46 -3.15 0.76
C ILE A 118 -14.71 -2.65 0.02
N ASN A 119 -14.97 -1.35 0.05
CA ASN A 119 -16.13 -0.74 -0.63
C ASN A 119 -16.07 -0.93 -2.15
N ASN A 120 -14.90 -0.67 -2.75
CA ASN A 120 -14.67 -0.80 -4.17
C ASN A 120 -13.19 -1.12 -4.43
N LEU A 121 -12.92 -2.24 -5.11
CA LEU A 121 -11.55 -2.70 -5.35
C LEU A 121 -10.76 -1.74 -6.25
N SER A 122 -11.42 -1.06 -7.20
CA SER A 122 -10.73 -0.24 -8.18
C SER A 122 -10.20 1.09 -7.60
N ASN A 123 -10.75 1.56 -6.48
CA ASN A 123 -10.31 2.80 -5.82
C ASN A 123 -9.77 2.60 -4.40
N PHE A 124 -9.69 1.35 -3.91
CA PHE A 124 -9.16 1.08 -2.59
C PHE A 124 -7.65 1.37 -2.53
N SER A 125 -7.23 2.21 -1.59
CA SER A 125 -5.82 2.53 -1.37
C SER A 125 -5.31 1.90 -0.08
N TYR A 126 -4.27 1.06 -0.16
CA TYR A 126 -3.51 0.62 1.01
C TYR A 126 -2.19 1.37 1.07
N THR A 127 -1.95 2.13 2.12
CA THR A 127 -0.76 2.99 2.24
C THR A 127 0.13 2.53 3.38
N VAL A 128 1.45 2.53 3.17
CA VAL A 128 2.44 2.40 4.24
C VAL A 128 3.38 3.60 4.19
N VAL A 129 3.67 4.18 5.35
CA VAL A 129 4.55 5.34 5.50
C VAL A 129 5.70 4.98 6.42
N THR A 130 6.93 5.19 5.98
CA THR A 130 8.13 5.05 6.80
C THR A 130 8.73 6.42 7.09
N ASP A 131 9.83 6.47 7.83
CA ASP A 131 10.60 7.71 8.05
C ASP A 131 11.34 8.21 6.80
N SER A 132 11.49 7.36 5.77
CA SER A 132 12.32 7.63 4.59
C SER A 132 11.56 7.63 3.27
N THR A 133 10.40 6.98 3.21
CA THR A 133 9.57 6.85 2.01
C THR A 133 8.16 6.39 2.38
N SER A 134 7.21 6.53 1.46
CA SER A 134 5.86 5.99 1.57
C SER A 134 5.47 5.29 0.28
N TYR A 135 4.57 4.32 0.41
CA TYR A 135 4.01 3.58 -0.71
C TYR A 135 2.50 3.52 -0.65
N ILE A 136 1.89 3.52 -1.82
CA ILE A 136 0.48 3.17 -1.99
C ILE A 136 0.42 1.89 -2.82
N LEU A 137 -0.29 0.89 -2.33
CA LEU A 137 -0.61 -0.35 -3.03
C LEU A 137 -2.08 -0.30 -3.43
N MET A 138 -2.34 -0.49 -4.71
CA MET A 138 -3.69 -0.53 -5.28
C MET A 138 -3.94 -1.85 -6.01
N ILE A 139 -5.21 -2.22 -6.11
CA ILE A 139 -5.66 -3.32 -6.94
C ILE A 139 -5.85 -2.79 -8.36
N ASP A 140 -5.03 -3.27 -9.29
CA ASP A 140 -5.00 -2.89 -10.70
C ASP A 140 -5.86 -3.83 -11.55
N ASP A 141 -5.79 -5.13 -11.25
CA ASP A 141 -6.61 -6.15 -11.88
C ASP A 141 -7.34 -6.93 -10.77
N PRO A 142 -8.62 -6.63 -10.51
CA PRO A 142 -9.41 -7.33 -9.51
C PRO A 142 -9.48 -8.84 -9.73
N THR A 143 -9.48 -9.31 -10.98
CA THR A 143 -9.57 -10.76 -11.28
C THR A 143 -8.26 -11.46 -10.92
N ALA A 144 -7.13 -10.86 -11.29
CA ALA A 144 -5.81 -11.38 -10.93
C ALA A 144 -5.59 -11.32 -9.41
N PHE A 145 -6.02 -10.23 -8.75
CA PHE A 145 -5.95 -10.10 -7.29
C PHE A 145 -6.78 -11.15 -6.55
N ILE A 146 -8.02 -11.40 -6.99
CA ILE A 146 -8.87 -12.44 -6.39
C ILE A 146 -8.22 -13.82 -6.54
N SER A 147 -7.70 -14.13 -7.73
CA SER A 147 -7.00 -15.39 -8.00
C SER A 147 -5.74 -15.54 -7.13
N PHE A 148 -5.01 -14.44 -6.95
CA PHE A 148 -3.85 -14.35 -6.06
C PHE A 148 -4.22 -14.60 -4.60
N ALA A 149 -5.21 -13.89 -4.09
CA ALA A 149 -5.70 -14.04 -2.73
C ALA A 149 -6.18 -15.47 -2.44
N GLN A 150 -6.95 -16.06 -3.36
CA GLN A 150 -7.46 -17.43 -3.21
C GLN A 150 -6.37 -18.51 -3.31
N SER A 151 -5.29 -18.25 -4.04
CA SER A 151 -4.17 -19.20 -4.16
C SER A 151 -3.30 -19.19 -2.91
N TRP A 152 -2.92 -18.00 -2.43
CA TRP A 152 -1.95 -17.85 -1.35
C TRP A 152 -2.57 -17.77 0.05
N PHE A 153 -3.85 -17.40 0.19
CA PHE A 153 -4.43 -17.04 1.50
C PHE A 153 -5.73 -17.76 1.84
N ASN A 154 -6.04 -18.88 1.18
CA ASN A 154 -7.23 -19.68 1.51
C ASN A 154 -7.10 -20.50 2.81
N SER A 155 -5.90 -20.57 3.40
CA SER A 155 -5.60 -21.33 4.60
C SER A 155 -4.33 -20.79 5.26
N GLN A 156 -4.16 -21.07 6.56
CA GLN A 156 -2.95 -20.71 7.29
C GLN A 156 -1.70 -21.31 6.65
N ALA A 157 -1.77 -22.56 6.18
CA ALA A 157 -0.64 -23.23 5.54
C ALA A 157 -0.21 -22.52 4.24
N HIS A 158 -1.16 -22.04 3.43
CA HIS A 158 -0.82 -21.29 2.22
C HIS A 158 -0.22 -19.92 2.55
N PHE A 159 -0.71 -19.25 3.60
CA PHE A 159 -0.09 -18.01 4.06
C PHE A 159 1.34 -18.24 4.56
N ASP A 160 1.59 -19.33 5.29
CA ASP A 160 2.94 -19.72 5.71
C ASP A 160 3.85 -20.01 4.50
N PHE A 161 3.32 -20.64 3.44
CA PHE A 161 4.05 -20.79 2.18
C PHE A 161 4.32 -19.46 1.48
N PHE A 162 3.39 -18.51 1.51
CA PHE A 162 3.60 -17.17 0.95
C PHE A 162 4.72 -16.43 1.70
N LYS A 163 4.80 -16.54 3.03
CA LYS A 163 5.92 -15.98 3.80
C LYS A 163 7.26 -16.59 3.39
N ILE A 164 7.31 -17.91 3.19
CA ILE A 164 8.52 -18.58 2.68
C ILE A 164 8.86 -18.07 1.28
N HIS A 165 7.87 -17.96 0.41
CA HIS A 165 8.05 -17.42 -0.94
C HIS A 165 8.65 -16.01 -0.92
N LEU A 166 8.01 -15.09 -0.20
CA LEU A 166 8.45 -13.70 -0.13
C LEU A 166 9.82 -13.55 0.56
N TYR A 167 9.92 -14.00 1.82
CA TYR A 167 11.10 -13.70 2.64
C TYR A 167 12.29 -14.61 2.34
N ARG A 168 12.07 -15.91 2.06
CA ARG A 168 13.18 -16.87 1.88
C ARG A 168 13.55 -17.13 0.44
N ASN A 169 12.58 -17.25 -0.46
CA ASN A 169 12.88 -17.56 -1.88
C ASN A 169 13.25 -16.30 -2.66
N TYR A 170 12.64 -15.16 -2.31
CA TYR A 170 12.91 -13.87 -2.95
C TYR A 170 13.82 -12.96 -2.13
N HIS A 171 14.25 -13.37 -0.92
CA HIS A 171 15.20 -12.61 -0.10
C HIS A 171 14.70 -11.19 0.23
N TYR A 172 13.38 -11.03 0.37
CA TYR A 172 12.78 -9.75 0.75
C TYR A 172 13.04 -9.43 2.23
N GLY A 173 13.44 -8.19 2.52
CA GLY A 173 13.68 -7.72 3.89
C GLY A 173 14.92 -8.32 4.56
N GLU A 174 15.89 -8.82 3.78
CA GLU A 174 17.14 -9.32 4.34
C GLU A 174 17.99 -8.17 4.91
N GLN A 175 18.73 -8.49 5.98
CA GLN A 175 19.55 -7.49 6.66
C GLN A 175 20.58 -6.88 5.70
N GLY A 176 20.54 -5.55 5.56
CA GLY A 176 21.45 -4.80 4.70
C GLY A 176 20.93 -4.56 3.28
N ASN A 177 19.74 -5.08 2.93
CA ASN A 177 19.08 -4.70 1.68
C ASN A 177 18.86 -3.18 1.63
N SER A 178 19.12 -2.59 0.47
CA SER A 178 18.69 -1.25 0.14
C SER A 178 17.19 -1.22 -0.17
N ILE A 179 16.58 -0.03 -0.09
CA ILE A 179 15.18 0.20 -0.51
C ILE A 179 14.92 -0.35 -1.91
N ALA A 180 15.84 -0.10 -2.86
CA ALA A 180 15.68 -0.55 -4.25
C ALA A 180 15.76 -2.07 -4.41
N GLU A 181 16.57 -2.74 -3.60
CA GLU A 181 16.63 -4.21 -3.57
C GLU A 181 15.33 -4.79 -3.01
N ASP A 182 14.82 -4.24 -1.91
CA ASP A 182 13.55 -4.66 -1.31
C ASP A 182 12.34 -4.38 -2.21
N GLU A 183 12.29 -3.23 -2.88
CA GLU A 183 11.27 -2.94 -3.90
C GLU A 183 11.30 -4.00 -5.01
N LYS A 184 12.49 -4.34 -5.50
CA LYS A 184 12.66 -5.32 -6.56
C LYS A 184 12.27 -6.73 -6.11
N THR A 185 12.73 -7.19 -4.96
CA THR A 185 12.43 -8.55 -4.45
C THR A 185 10.95 -8.70 -4.12
N PHE A 186 10.34 -7.70 -3.47
CA PHE A 186 8.91 -7.64 -3.21
C PHE A 186 8.07 -7.74 -4.49
N LEU A 187 8.33 -6.87 -5.46
CA LEU A 187 7.60 -6.86 -6.73
C LEU A 187 7.83 -8.13 -7.54
N SER A 188 9.05 -8.69 -7.53
CA SER A 188 9.35 -9.95 -8.21
C SER A 188 8.56 -11.10 -7.58
N ALA A 189 8.47 -11.17 -6.25
CA ALA A 189 7.70 -12.19 -5.55
C ALA A 189 6.20 -12.12 -5.90
N LEU A 190 5.63 -10.91 -6.01
CA LEU A 190 4.24 -10.71 -6.41
C LEU A 190 3.95 -11.01 -7.88
N GLN A 191 4.97 -11.00 -8.74
CA GLN A 191 4.86 -11.31 -10.17
C GLN A 191 5.14 -12.78 -10.52
N ALA A 192 5.66 -13.53 -9.56
CA ALA A 192 6.19 -14.87 -9.78
C ALA A 192 5.12 -15.98 -9.84
N PRO A 193 5.43 -17.12 -10.49
CA PRO A 193 4.63 -18.34 -10.41
C PRO A 193 4.26 -18.73 -8.95
N PRO A 194 3.12 -19.40 -8.74
CA PRO A 194 2.30 -20.10 -9.73
C PRO A 194 1.30 -19.20 -10.49
N LEU A 195 1.30 -17.88 -10.26
CA LEU A 195 0.38 -16.95 -10.87
C LEU A 195 1.10 -15.95 -11.78
N ASN A 196 0.41 -15.44 -12.79
CA ASN A 196 0.93 -14.40 -13.69
C ASN A 196 0.70 -13.00 -13.08
N GLY A 197 1.14 -12.81 -11.84
CA GLY A 197 1.00 -11.55 -11.11
C GLY A 197 -0.15 -11.48 -10.10
N ALA A 198 0.04 -10.64 -9.08
CA ALA A 198 -0.91 -10.45 -7.99
C ALA A 198 -2.08 -9.50 -8.31
N GLY A 199 -2.14 -8.91 -9.51
CA GLY A 199 -3.12 -7.86 -9.81
C GLY A 199 -2.96 -6.59 -8.98
N LEU A 200 -1.76 -6.38 -8.42
CA LEU A 200 -1.43 -5.25 -7.55
C LEU A 200 -0.46 -4.30 -8.26
N LYS A 201 -0.61 -3.01 -7.98
CA LYS A 201 0.27 -1.94 -8.46
C LYS A 201 0.80 -1.14 -7.28
N LEU A 202 2.13 -1.08 -7.17
CA LEU A 202 2.83 -0.37 -6.11
C LEU A 202 3.26 1.00 -6.61
N PHE A 203 2.94 2.03 -5.85
CA PHE A 203 3.33 3.41 -6.09
C PHE A 203 4.28 3.86 -5.01
N ARG A 204 5.37 4.52 -5.40
CA ARG A 204 6.37 5.09 -4.49
C ARG A 204 6.29 6.60 -4.48
N GLU A 205 6.34 7.19 -3.30
CA GLU A 205 6.38 8.65 -3.19
C GLU A 205 7.65 9.26 -3.80
N ASN A 206 7.58 10.52 -4.16
CA ASN A 206 8.76 11.35 -4.32
C ASN A 206 9.22 11.93 -2.97
N LYS A 207 10.42 12.50 -2.97
CA LYS A 207 11.04 13.10 -1.78
C LYS A 207 10.20 14.23 -1.16
N GLU A 208 9.41 14.92 -1.96
CA GLU A 208 8.54 16.02 -1.52
C GLU A 208 7.18 15.54 -0.97
N MET A 209 6.91 14.23 -0.96
CA MET A 209 5.63 13.60 -0.57
C MET A 209 4.39 14.18 -1.25
N ASN A 210 4.54 14.67 -2.49
CA ASN A 210 3.48 15.34 -3.24
C ASN A 210 3.16 14.68 -4.58
N SER A 211 3.87 13.61 -4.93
CA SER A 211 3.58 12.76 -6.08
C SER A 211 3.96 11.31 -5.77
N PHE A 212 3.28 10.38 -6.42
CA PHE A 212 3.50 8.94 -6.29
C PHE A 212 3.65 8.35 -7.69
N THR A 213 4.74 7.63 -7.93
CA THR A 213 5.03 7.03 -9.24
C THR A 213 4.92 5.52 -9.15
N PRO A 214 4.19 4.84 -10.05
CA PRO A 214 4.15 3.40 -10.01
C PRO A 214 5.50 2.81 -10.42
N ILE A 215 5.89 1.79 -9.67
CA ILE A 215 7.12 1.03 -9.86
C ILE A 215 6.78 -0.41 -10.21
N LYS A 216 7.56 -1.00 -11.10
CA LYS A 216 7.42 -2.41 -11.48
C LYS A 216 8.78 -3.03 -11.76
N VAL A 217 8.85 -4.34 -11.66
CA VAL A 217 9.96 -5.10 -12.22
C VAL A 217 9.67 -5.34 -13.71
N SER A 218 10.63 -4.99 -14.56
CA SER A 218 10.59 -5.25 -16.00
C SER A 218 10.87 -6.72 -16.31
N SER A 219 10.62 -7.15 -17.55
CA SER A 219 10.92 -8.51 -18.00
C SER A 219 12.41 -8.89 -17.91
N THR A 220 13.31 -7.92 -17.78
CA THR A 220 14.75 -8.11 -17.57
C THR A 220 15.15 -8.11 -16.10
N GLY A 221 14.20 -8.05 -15.17
CA GLY A 221 14.45 -8.05 -13.73
C GLY A 221 14.96 -6.72 -13.19
N GLN A 222 14.82 -5.63 -13.94
CA GLN A 222 15.18 -4.28 -13.51
C GLN A 222 13.96 -3.54 -12.99
N LEU A 223 14.12 -2.79 -11.90
CA LEU A 223 13.10 -1.88 -11.41
C LEU A 223 12.97 -0.70 -12.40
N VAL A 224 11.76 -0.45 -12.85
CA VAL A 224 11.45 0.68 -13.73
C VAL A 224 10.34 1.52 -13.12
N THR A 225 10.49 2.83 -13.24
CA THR A 225 9.44 3.80 -12.96
C THR A 225 8.62 4.00 -14.23
N ASN A 226 7.29 4.00 -14.11
CA ASN A 226 6.44 4.40 -15.22
C ASN A 226 5.53 5.51 -14.71
N PRO A 227 5.77 6.80 -14.99
CA PRO A 227 4.70 7.77 -14.76
C PRO A 227 3.46 7.27 -15.50
N CYS A 228 2.31 7.49 -14.90
CA CYS A 228 1.01 7.05 -15.38
C CYS A 228 0.71 7.58 -16.79
N ASN A 229 1.21 6.86 -17.80
CA ASN A 229 1.14 7.17 -19.23
C ASN A 229 0.68 5.93 -19.98
#